data_AF-A0A816CDF0-F1
#
_entry.id   AF-A0A816CDF0-F1
#
_cell.length_a   1.000
_cell.length_b   1.000
_cell.length_c   1.000
_cell.angle_alpha   90.00
_cell.angle_beta   90.00
_cell.angle_gamma   90.00
#
_symmetry.space_group_name_H-M   'P 1'
#
loop_
_entity.id
_entity.type
_entity.pdbx_description
1 polymer ?
#
loop_
_entity_poly.entity_id
_entity_poly.type
_entity_poly.pdbx_seq_one_letter_code
_entity_poly.pdbx_strand_id
1 'polypeptide(L)'
;MNGSTHVNTSTLPMNVFDLHHDDFYSFVELYCGSIQAKILKLQLISDASNLIECGDPTEILQYSGEKLNDLKHKSCLITNDGNCIILPGIVASFKTLRKCLLKKLEEDTKKY
;
A
#
# COMPACT_ATOMS: atom_id res chain seq x y z
N MET A 1 -18.64 -14.02 -16.16
CA MET A 1 -17.51 -13.81 -17.09
C MET A 1 -16.31 -13.34 -16.28
N ASN A 2 -15.42 -14.25 -15.90
CA ASN A 2 -14.21 -13.91 -15.15
C ASN A 2 -13.15 -13.41 -16.14
N GLY A 3 -13.11 -12.10 -16.38
CA GLY A 3 -11.97 -11.49 -17.02
C GLY A 3 -10.78 -11.58 -16.08
N SER A 4 -9.90 -12.56 -16.28
CA SER A 4 -8.55 -12.52 -15.71
C SER A 4 -7.85 -11.29 -16.29
N THR A 5 -8.00 -10.17 -15.60
CA THR A 5 -7.19 -8.98 -15.83
C THR A 5 -5.76 -9.39 -15.53
N HIS A 6 -4.97 -9.56 -16.59
CA HIS A 6 -3.56 -9.91 -16.47
C HIS A 6 -2.85 -8.80 -15.70
N VAL A 7 -2.58 -9.05 -14.41
CA VAL A 7 -1.85 -8.11 -13.56
C VAL A 7 -0.44 -8.00 -14.09
N ASN A 8 0.02 -6.78 -14.38
CA ASN A 8 1.38 -6.56 -14.84
C ASN A 8 2.33 -6.45 -13.65
N THR A 9 3.24 -7.41 -13.51
CA THR A 9 4.29 -7.43 -12.48
C THR A 9 5.63 -6.88 -12.98
N SER A 10 5.74 -6.48 -14.27
CA SER A 10 7.00 -6.00 -14.87
C SER A 10 7.54 -4.72 -14.25
N THR A 11 6.72 -4.01 -13.49
CA THR A 11 7.06 -2.78 -12.78
C THR A 11 7.58 -3.03 -11.36
N LEU A 12 7.48 -4.27 -10.85
CA LEU A 12 8.06 -4.64 -9.56
C LEU A 12 9.54 -4.98 -9.71
N PRO A 13 10.42 -4.54 -8.79
CA PRO A 13 11.81 -4.96 -8.78
C PRO A 13 11.92 -6.47 -8.52
N MET A 14 12.97 -7.09 -9.06
CA MET A 14 13.17 -8.54 -8.93
C MET A 14 13.32 -8.99 -7.46
N ASN A 15 13.95 -8.15 -6.64
CA ASN A 15 14.23 -8.37 -5.23
C ASN A 15 13.19 -7.73 -4.30
N VAL A 16 11.95 -7.49 -4.77
CA VAL A 16 10.93 -6.77 -3.98
C VAL A 16 10.65 -7.40 -2.60
N PHE A 17 10.83 -8.71 -2.48
CA PHE A 17 10.66 -9.46 -1.23
C PHE A 17 11.87 -9.40 -0.29
N ASP A 18 13.03 -8.95 -0.78
CA ASP A 18 14.25 -8.75 0.01
C ASP A 18 14.36 -7.31 0.54
N LEU A 19 13.45 -6.41 0.13
CA LEU A 19 13.41 -5.03 0.59
C LEU A 19 12.81 -4.97 2.00
N HIS A 20 13.50 -4.28 2.91
CA HIS A 20 13.07 -4.08 4.29
C HIS A 20 13.20 -2.62 4.72
N HIS A 21 12.33 -2.20 5.64
CA HIS A 21 12.32 -0.88 6.26
C HIS A 21 12.43 0.26 5.24
N ASP A 22 13.47 1.09 5.33
CA ASP A 22 13.60 2.30 4.51
C ASP A 22 13.73 2.00 3.01
N ASP A 23 14.32 0.86 2.62
CA ASP A 23 14.38 0.45 1.21
C ASP A 23 12.99 0.09 0.67
N PHE A 24 12.20 -0.62 1.50
CA PHE A 24 10.81 -0.93 1.15
C PHE A 24 9.94 0.33 1.10
N TYR A 25 10.09 1.25 2.06
CA TYR A 25 9.35 2.52 2.04
C TYR A 25 9.71 3.37 0.83
N SER A 26 10.99 3.42 0.45
CA SER A 26 11.46 4.13 -0.74
C SER A 26 10.87 3.53 -2.03
N PHE A 27 10.82 2.20 -2.11
CA PHE A 27 10.13 1.52 -3.21
C PHE A 27 8.64 1.89 -3.28
N VAL A 28 7.93 1.83 -2.15
CA VAL A 28 6.49 2.19 -2.11
C VAL A 28 6.27 3.66 -2.45
N GLU A 29 7.17 4.55 -2.06
CA GLU A 29 7.11 5.96 -2.43
C GLU A 29 7.23 6.16 -3.94
N LEU A 30 8.18 5.48 -4.59
CA LEU A 30 8.35 5.53 -6.03
C LEU A 30 7.17 4.88 -6.79
N TYR A 31 6.61 3.81 -6.24
CA TYR A 31 5.58 3.01 -6.92
C TYR A 31 4.16 3.53 -6.70
N CYS A 32 3.81 3.90 -5.48
CA CYS A 32 2.47 4.32 -5.07
C CYS A 32 2.38 5.81 -4.73
N GLY A 33 3.49 6.44 -4.34
CA GLY A 33 3.53 7.81 -3.85
C GLY A 33 3.88 7.91 -2.36
N SER A 34 4.32 9.11 -1.97
CA SER A 34 4.86 9.40 -0.64
C SER A 34 3.83 9.25 0.50
N ILE A 35 2.54 9.46 0.22
CA ILE A 35 1.47 9.29 1.20
C ILE A 35 1.39 7.82 1.63
N GLN A 36 1.42 6.91 0.67
CA GLN A 36 1.32 5.47 0.88
C GLN A 36 2.53 4.97 1.67
N ALA A 37 3.73 5.40 1.30
CA ALA A 37 4.95 5.06 2.04
C ALA A 37 4.87 5.51 3.52
N LYS A 38 4.37 6.73 3.77
CA LYS A 38 4.17 7.23 5.14
C LYS A 38 3.10 6.47 5.92
N ILE A 39 2.00 6.08 5.27
CA ILE A 39 0.96 5.24 5.88
C ILE A 39 1.55 3.90 6.34
N LEU A 40 2.37 3.26 5.51
CA LEU A 40 3.02 2.00 5.88
C LEU A 40 4.06 2.18 6.99
N LYS A 41 4.89 3.24 6.90
CA LYS A 41 5.92 3.55 7.90
C LYS A 41 5.32 3.84 9.28
N LEU A 42 4.19 4.55 9.34
CA LEU A 42 3.48 4.80 10.59
C LEU A 42 3.00 3.51 11.26
N GLN A 43 2.61 2.52 10.47
CA GLN A 43 2.09 1.22 10.93
C GLN A 43 3.17 0.15 11.07
N LEU A 44 4.44 0.50 10.83
CA LEU A 44 5.57 -0.45 10.84
C LEU A 44 5.40 -1.63 9.87
N ILE A 45 4.68 -1.41 8.76
CA ILE A 45 4.57 -2.40 7.67
C ILE A 45 5.83 -2.27 6.82
N SER A 46 6.88 -3.00 7.18
CA SER A 46 8.25 -2.74 6.72
C SER A 46 8.72 -3.57 5.54
N ASP A 47 7.91 -4.51 5.03
CA ASP A 47 8.25 -5.33 3.89
C ASP A 47 7.02 -5.80 3.11
N ALA A 48 7.27 -6.42 1.95
CA ALA A 48 6.23 -6.91 1.05
C ALA A 48 5.35 -7.98 1.71
N SER A 49 5.92 -8.86 2.54
CA SER A 49 5.20 -9.93 3.23
C SER A 49 4.23 -9.35 4.25
N ASN A 50 4.67 -8.38 5.06
CA ASN A 50 3.82 -7.66 6.00
C ASN A 50 2.66 -6.96 5.27
N LEU A 51 2.92 -6.35 4.11
CA LEU A 51 1.87 -5.68 3.33
C LEU A 51 0.86 -6.68 2.74
N ILE A 52 1.31 -7.86 2.31
CA ILE A 52 0.43 -8.92 1.81
C ILE A 52 -0.49 -9.43 2.92
N GLU A 53 0.03 -9.63 4.12
CA GLU A 53 -0.73 -10.16 5.27
C GLU A 53 -1.59 -9.08 5.95
N CYS A 54 -1.19 -7.80 5.83
CA CYS A 54 -1.95 -6.68 6.35
C CYS A 54 -3.36 -6.62 5.73
N GLY A 55 -4.34 -6.13 6.48
CA GLY A 55 -5.68 -5.80 6.00
C GLY A 55 -5.66 -4.63 4.99
N ASP A 56 -6.54 -3.65 5.16
CA ASP A 56 -6.45 -2.39 4.42
C ASP A 56 -5.56 -1.41 5.21
N PRO A 57 -4.35 -1.06 4.73
CA PRO A 57 -3.45 -0.16 5.46
C PRO A 57 -4.04 1.25 5.64
N THR A 58 -5.11 1.61 4.92
CA THR A 58 -5.73 2.92 5.03
C THR A 58 -6.71 3.04 6.21
N GLU A 59 -7.09 1.91 6.85
CA GLU A 59 -7.99 1.89 8.01
C GLU A 59 -7.44 2.72 9.18
N ILE A 60 -6.11 2.83 9.31
CA ILE A 60 -5.49 3.64 10.36
C ILE A 60 -5.93 5.13 10.28
N LEU A 61 -6.32 5.60 9.10
CA LEU A 61 -6.80 6.96 8.88
C LEU A 61 -8.22 7.19 9.42
N GLN A 62 -8.92 6.17 9.92
CA GLN A 62 -10.21 6.36 10.59
C GLN A 62 -10.04 6.82 12.04
N TYR A 63 -8.88 6.57 12.65
CA TYR A 63 -8.62 6.91 14.05
C TYR A 63 -8.17 8.36 14.25
N SER A 64 -8.48 8.92 15.42
CA SER A 64 -8.01 10.25 15.82
C SER A 64 -6.61 10.17 16.41
N GLY A 65 -5.73 11.09 16.03
CA GLY A 65 -4.40 11.18 16.60
C GLY A 65 -3.56 12.27 15.95
N GLU A 66 -2.73 12.95 16.74
CA GLU A 66 -1.91 14.07 16.25
C GLU A 66 -1.01 13.66 15.08
N LYS A 67 -0.39 12.48 15.17
CA LYS A 67 0.45 11.92 14.11
C LYS A 67 -0.32 11.56 12.83
N LEU A 68 -1.64 11.39 12.92
CA LEU A 68 -2.50 11.07 11.78
C LEU A 68 -3.04 12.32 11.10
N ASN A 69 -3.07 13.47 11.77
CA ASN A 69 -3.70 14.68 11.23
C ASN A 69 -3.03 15.16 9.94
N ASP A 70 -1.70 15.19 9.88
CA ASP A 70 -0.97 15.57 8.66
C ASP A 70 -1.26 14.62 7.49
N LEU A 71 -1.32 13.31 7.77
CA LEU A 71 -1.66 12.30 6.77
C LEU A 71 -3.10 12.48 6.29
N LYS A 72 -4.06 12.61 7.22
CA LYS A 72 -5.48 12.83 6.91
C LYS A 72 -5.69 14.05 6.02
N HIS A 73 -5.00 15.15 6.27
CA HIS A 73 -5.10 16.35 5.43
C HIS A 73 -4.63 16.13 3.98
N LYS A 74 -3.75 15.16 3.75
CA LYS A 74 -3.19 14.84 2.42
C LYS A 74 -3.91 13.69 1.73
N SER A 75 -4.58 12.82 2.50
CA SER A 75 -5.13 11.57 2.01
C SER A 75 -6.64 11.42 2.19
N CYS A 76 -7.31 12.33 2.89
CA CYS A 76 -8.76 12.37 3.06
C CYS A 76 -9.36 13.68 2.52
N LEU A 77 -10.63 13.61 2.11
CA LEU A 77 -11.55 14.74 2.15
C LEU A 77 -12.25 14.75 3.51
N ILE A 78 -12.13 15.86 4.23
CA ILE A 78 -12.86 16.07 5.49
C ILE A 78 -14.19 16.76 5.14
N THR A 79 -15.32 16.11 5.44
CA THR A 79 -16.64 16.70 5.21
C THR A 79 -16.97 17.72 6.30
N ASN A 80 -17.98 18.56 6.06
CA ASN A 80 -18.45 19.55 7.05
C ASN A 80 -18.92 18.91 8.36
N ASP A 81 -19.36 17.64 8.31
CA ASP A 81 -19.78 16.86 9.48
C ASP A 81 -18.59 16.18 10.20
N GLY A 82 -17.35 16.43 9.76
CA GLY A 82 -16.13 15.90 10.35
C GLY A 82 -15.74 14.49 9.89
N ASN A 83 -16.43 13.90 8.89
CA ASN A 83 -16.10 12.58 8.38
C ASN A 83 -14.83 12.60 7.51
N CYS A 84 -13.93 11.62 7.69
CA CYS A 84 -12.73 11.42 6.86
C CYS A 84 -13.06 10.45 5.71
N ILE A 85 -13.17 10.97 4.50
CA ILE A 85 -13.32 10.16 3.30
C ILE A 85 -11.94 9.97 2.68
N ILE A 86 -11.37 8.78 2.82
CA ILE A 86 -10.06 8.46 2.23
C ILE A 86 -10.17 8.55 0.71
N LEU A 87 -9.22 9.26 0.09
CA LEU A 87 -9.20 9.47 -1.36
C LEU A 87 -9.13 8.12 -2.08
N PRO A 88 -10.04 7.83 -3.05
CA PRO A 88 -10.09 6.52 -3.71
C PRO A 88 -8.79 6.11 -4.40
N GLY A 89 -8.00 7.06 -4.89
CA GLY A 89 -6.69 6.81 -5.50
C GLY A 89 -5.68 6.19 -4.52
N ILE A 90 -5.72 6.58 -3.25
CA ILE A 90 -4.86 6.00 -2.21
C ILE A 90 -5.21 4.53 -2.01
N VAL A 91 -6.50 4.22 -1.81
CA VAL A 91 -7.00 2.86 -1.63
C VAL A 91 -6.68 1.98 -2.85
N ALA A 92 -6.94 2.50 -4.05
CA ALA A 92 -6.70 1.78 -5.30
C ALA A 92 -5.22 1.44 -5.52
N SER A 93 -4.31 2.35 -5.14
CA SER A 93 -2.87 2.13 -5.28
C SER A 93 -2.36 0.99 -4.39
N PHE A 94 -2.81 0.92 -3.12
CA PHE A 94 -2.46 -0.19 -2.22
C PHE A 94 -3.03 -1.52 -2.71
N LYS A 95 -4.30 -1.53 -3.16
CA LYS A 95 -4.92 -2.73 -3.74
C LYS A 95 -4.15 -3.22 -4.95
N THR A 96 -3.70 -2.30 -5.80
CA THR A 96 -2.91 -2.64 -7.00
C THR A 96 -1.55 -3.21 -6.63
N LEU A 97 -0.82 -2.54 -5.73
CA LEU A 97 0.49 -3.02 -5.26
C LEU A 97 0.37 -4.41 -4.63
N ARG A 98 -0.57 -4.61 -3.69
CA ARG A 98 -0.80 -5.91 -3.05
C ARG A 98 -1.11 -7.01 -4.06
N LYS A 99 -1.95 -6.71 -5.07
CA LYS A 99 -2.26 -7.66 -6.15
C LYS A 99 -1.03 -8.03 -6.96
N CYS A 100 -0.16 -7.06 -7.28
CA CYS A 100 1.10 -7.33 -7.98
C CYS A 100 2.05 -8.16 -7.14
N LEU A 101 2.20 -7.87 -5.84
CA LEU A 101 3.04 -8.63 -4.91
C LEU A 101 2.55 -10.08 -4.78
N LEU A 102 1.26 -10.31 -4.57
CA LEU A 102 0.67 -11.66 -4.52
C LEU A 102 0.95 -12.45 -5.80
N LYS A 103 0.76 -11.85 -6.97
CA LYS A 103 1.06 -12.51 -8.25
C LYS A 103 2.56 -12.85 -8.36
N LYS A 104 3.45 -11.95 -7.93
CA LYS A 104 4.89 -12.19 -7.94
C LYS A 104 5.28 -13.34 -7.01
N LEU A 105 4.68 -13.41 -5.83
CA LEU A 105 4.88 -14.50 -4.87
C LEU A 105 4.48 -15.86 -5.48
N GLU A 106 3.33 -15.92 -6.16
CA GLU A 106 2.89 -17.14 -6.87
C GLU A 106 3.85 -17.55 -7.99
N GLU A 107 4.37 -16.58 -8.75
CA GLU A 107 5.35 -16.82 -9.83
C GLU A 107 6.66 -17.40 -9.29
N ASP A 108 7.13 -16.92 -8.14
CA ASP A 108 8.37 -17.42 -7.53
C ASP A 108 8.16 -18.76 -6.80
N THR A 109 6.98 -19.00 -6.23
CA THR A 109 6.63 -20.30 -5.61
C THR A 109 6.53 -21.42 -6.65
N LYS A 110 6.06 -21.13 -7.87
CA LYS A 110 5.93 -22.12 -8.97
C LYS A 110 7.26 -22.51 -9.62
N LYS A 111 8.36 -21.83 -9.31
CA LYS A 111 9.70 -22.15 -9.83
C LYS A 111 10.41 -23.24 -9.03
N TYR A 112 9.86 -23.61 -7.87
CA TYR A 112 10.34 -24.68 -6.99
C TYR A 112 9.32 -25.82 -6.95
#